data_AF-A0A3M1TTM1-F1
#
_entry.id   AF-A0A3M1TTM1-F1
#
_cell.length_a   1.000
_cell.length_b   1.000
_cell.length_c   1.000
_cell.angle_alpha   90.00
_cell.angle_beta   90.00
_cell.angle_gamma   90.00
#
_symmetry.space_group_name_H-M   'P 1'
#
loop_
_entity.id
_entity.type
_entity.pdbx_description
1 polymer ?
#
loop_
_entity_poly.entity_id
_entity_poly.type
_entity_poly.pdbx_seq_one_letter_code
_entity_poly.pdbx_strand_id
1 'polypeptide(L)'
;MADAGPDQRVQVGEEVTLTGRAVGAEAPRFEWRLVSPPLSLEAQAEGATLRFTPTDPGLYVWSLVVEAGGRFSRPDYVTVEARRCADADGDGYESSACGGDDCDDSAAAVHPGAPEACTGGVDEDCDGRVDCEDADCVGVDGCA
;
A
#
# COMPACT_ATOMS: atom_id res chain seq x y z
N MET A 1 -8.92 -1.05 -29.28
CA MET A 1 -7.74 -1.61 -28.57
C MET A 1 -7.89 -1.30 -27.10
N ALA A 2 -7.71 -2.29 -26.23
CA ALA A 2 -7.68 -2.09 -24.79
C ALA A 2 -6.29 -1.56 -24.37
N ASP A 3 -6.28 -0.72 -23.34
CA ASP A 3 -5.10 -0.22 -22.66
C ASP A 3 -5.42 -0.25 -21.15
N ALA A 4 -4.72 -1.10 -20.40
CA ALA A 4 -4.93 -1.33 -18.98
C ALA A 4 -4.22 -0.27 -18.10
N GLY A 5 -3.44 0.62 -18.71
CA GLY A 5 -2.61 1.59 -18.01
C GLY A 5 -1.23 1.06 -17.65
N PRO A 6 -0.39 1.91 -17.04
CA PRO A 6 0.98 1.56 -16.67
C PRO A 6 1.02 0.63 -15.44
N ASP A 7 2.08 -0.17 -15.36
CA ASP A 7 2.42 -0.93 -14.16
C ASP A 7 2.63 -0.01 -12.94
N GLN A 8 2.29 -0.49 -11.76
CA GLN A 8 2.34 0.28 -10.52
C GLN A 8 3.11 -0.45 -9.42
N ARG A 9 3.65 0.33 -8.48
CA ARG A 9 4.22 -0.16 -7.23
C ARG A 9 3.50 0.52 -6.08
N VAL A 10 3.03 -0.26 -5.13
CA VAL A 10 2.16 0.20 -4.03
C VAL A 10 2.53 -0.53 -2.75
N GLN A 11 2.09 -0.02 -1.61
CA GLN A 11 2.21 -0.75 -0.35
C GLN A 11 1.06 -1.74 -0.17
N VAL A 12 1.31 -2.81 0.59
CA VAL A 12 0.25 -3.69 1.08
C VAL A 12 -0.72 -2.88 1.93
N GLY A 13 -2.02 -3.05 1.71
CA GLY A 13 -3.08 -2.30 2.39
C GLY A 13 -3.47 -0.98 1.71
N GLU A 14 -2.70 -0.51 0.73
CA GLU A 14 -3.02 0.71 -0.04
C GLU A 14 -4.18 0.46 -1.03
N GLU A 15 -5.19 1.35 -1.12
CA GLU A 15 -6.21 1.24 -2.17
C GLU A 15 -5.61 1.59 -3.54
N VAL A 16 -5.63 0.62 -4.45
CA VAL A 16 -5.14 0.77 -5.82
C VAL A 16 -6.28 1.16 -6.74
N THR A 17 -6.06 2.16 -7.60
CA THR A 17 -6.98 2.52 -8.68
C THR A 17 -6.32 2.31 -10.05
N LEU A 18 -6.88 1.41 -10.85
CA LEU A 18 -6.51 1.20 -12.25
C LEU A 18 -7.54 1.88 -13.17
N THR A 19 -7.08 2.57 -14.21
CA THR A 19 -7.97 3.26 -15.17
C THR A 19 -7.65 2.80 -16.58
N GLY A 20 -8.53 1.98 -17.12
CA GLY A 20 -8.44 1.46 -18.48
C GLY A 20 -8.84 2.49 -19.53
N ARG A 21 -8.43 2.25 -20.77
CA ARG A 21 -8.81 3.06 -21.93
C ARG A 21 -9.14 2.16 -23.12
N ALA A 22 -9.93 2.71 -24.03
CA ALA A 22 -10.33 2.05 -25.27
C ALA A 22 -10.07 2.99 -26.45
N VAL A 23 -9.21 2.56 -27.38
CA VAL A 23 -8.93 3.30 -28.61
C VAL A 23 -9.71 2.70 -29.78
N GLY A 24 -10.45 3.53 -30.51
CA GLY A 24 -11.20 3.12 -31.71
C GLY A 24 -12.45 2.27 -31.41
N ALA A 25 -13.06 2.46 -30.24
CA ALA A 25 -14.30 1.80 -29.84
C ALA A 25 -15.36 2.85 -29.50
N GLU A 26 -16.56 2.70 -30.05
CA GLU A 26 -17.72 3.52 -29.68
C GLU A 26 -18.54 2.78 -28.61
N ALA A 27 -18.88 3.48 -27.52
CA ALA A 27 -19.58 2.93 -26.36
C ALA A 27 -18.99 1.59 -25.82
N PRO A 28 -17.68 1.57 -25.48
CA PRO A 28 -17.02 0.35 -25.02
C PRO A 28 -17.55 -0.13 -23.67
N ARG A 29 -17.61 -1.46 -23.51
CA ARG A 29 -17.69 -2.15 -22.22
C ARG A 29 -16.30 -2.64 -21.83
N PHE A 30 -15.97 -2.49 -20.56
CA PHE A 30 -14.67 -2.85 -20.01
C PHE A 30 -14.86 -4.08 -19.13
N GLU A 31 -14.02 -5.09 -19.32
CA GLU A 31 -14.02 -6.33 -18.57
C GLU A 31 -12.64 -6.53 -17.93
N TRP A 32 -12.59 -6.35 -16.63
CA TRP A 32 -11.40 -6.58 -15.81
C TRP A 32 -11.41 -7.99 -15.24
N ARG A 33 -10.27 -8.66 -15.29
CA ARG A 33 -10.09 -10.00 -14.69
C ARG A 33 -8.74 -10.13 -14.03
N LEU A 34 -8.72 -10.58 -12.78
CA LEU A 34 -7.50 -10.93 -12.08
C LEU A 34 -6.93 -12.24 -12.63
N VAL A 35 -5.63 -12.25 -12.90
CA VAL A 35 -4.94 -13.36 -13.56
C VAL A 35 -3.93 -14.02 -12.62
N SER A 36 -3.37 -13.29 -11.65
CA SER A 36 -2.46 -13.85 -10.65
C SER A 36 -3.15 -14.05 -9.29
N PRO A 37 -2.67 -15.00 -8.46
CA PRO A 37 -3.12 -15.16 -7.09
C PRO A 37 -2.84 -13.93 -6.20
N PRO A 38 -3.60 -13.74 -5.10
CA PRO A 38 -4.76 -14.55 -4.71
C PRO A 38 -5.99 -14.25 -5.58
N LEU A 39 -6.55 -15.27 -6.25
CA LEU A 39 -7.71 -15.11 -7.13
C LEU A 39 -9.02 -14.80 -6.36
N SER A 40 -8.95 -14.81 -5.04
CA SER A 40 -10.03 -14.45 -4.11
C SER A 40 -10.00 -12.98 -3.70
N LEU A 41 -9.11 -12.16 -4.26
CA LEU A 41 -9.05 -10.72 -4.01
C LEU A 41 -10.36 -10.05 -4.40
N GLU A 42 -10.98 -9.36 -3.45
CA GLU A 42 -12.15 -8.53 -3.72
C GLU A 42 -11.74 -7.27 -4.49
N ALA A 43 -12.40 -7.02 -5.62
CA ALA A 43 -12.17 -5.85 -6.44
C ALA A 43 -13.48 -5.29 -7.00
N GLN A 44 -13.54 -3.97 -7.15
CA GLN A 44 -14.70 -3.24 -7.61
C GLN A 44 -14.40 -2.65 -8.99
N ALA A 45 -15.04 -3.20 -10.03
CA ALA A 45 -14.94 -2.70 -11.39
C ALA A 45 -16.17 -1.86 -11.74
N GLU A 46 -15.97 -0.59 -12.11
CA GLU A 46 -17.01 0.30 -12.60
C GLU A 46 -16.56 0.95 -13.90
N GLY A 47 -17.11 0.47 -15.01
CA GLY A 47 -16.69 0.89 -16.34
C GLY A 47 -15.18 0.66 -16.52
N ALA A 48 -14.46 1.70 -16.91
CA ALA A 48 -13.02 1.62 -17.14
C ALA A 48 -12.18 1.59 -15.85
N THR A 49 -12.78 1.88 -14.70
CA THR A 49 -12.08 1.98 -13.42
C THR A 49 -12.17 0.67 -12.67
N LEU A 50 -11.06 0.23 -12.09
CA LEU A 50 -10.98 -0.91 -11.18
C LEU A 50 -10.30 -0.48 -9.88
N ARG A 51 -10.90 -0.86 -8.75
CA ARG A 51 -10.37 -0.61 -7.40
C ARG A 51 -10.17 -1.90 -6.64
N PHE A 52 -9.06 -2.04 -5.93
CA PHE A 52 -8.79 -3.16 -5.03
C PHE A 52 -7.72 -2.78 -4.01
N THR A 53 -7.60 -3.57 -2.94
CA THR A 53 -6.56 -3.38 -1.91
C THR A 53 -5.76 -4.68 -1.77
N PRO A 54 -4.46 -4.72 -2.14
CA PRO A 54 -3.63 -5.89 -1.97
C PRO A 54 -3.40 -6.15 -0.47
N THR A 55 -3.71 -7.35 0.00
CA THR A 55 -3.54 -7.75 1.41
C THR A 55 -2.22 -8.46 1.69
N ASP A 56 -1.53 -8.88 0.63
CA ASP A 56 -0.29 -9.65 0.71
C ASP A 56 0.73 -9.05 -0.25
N PRO A 57 2.03 -9.13 0.07
CA PRO A 57 3.07 -8.72 -0.86
C PRO A 57 3.09 -9.66 -2.07
N GLY A 58 3.30 -9.10 -3.25
CA GLY A 58 3.35 -9.89 -4.48
C GLY A 58 2.95 -9.13 -5.73
N LEU A 59 2.81 -9.88 -6.81
CA LEU A 59 2.42 -9.37 -8.12
C LEU A 59 0.94 -9.64 -8.38
N TYR A 60 0.18 -8.58 -8.56
CA TYR A 60 -1.23 -8.57 -8.95
C TYR A 60 -1.33 -8.22 -10.43
N VAL A 61 -1.57 -9.22 -11.27
CA VAL A 61 -1.68 -9.08 -12.72
C VAL A 61 -3.14 -9.04 -13.10
N TRP A 62 -3.57 -7.88 -13.61
CA TRP A 62 -4.91 -7.68 -14.12
C TRP A 62 -4.90 -7.70 -15.63
N SER A 63 -5.94 -8.29 -16.22
CA SER A 63 -6.20 -8.20 -17.65
C SER A 63 -7.43 -7.34 -17.91
N LEU A 64 -7.34 -6.47 -18.91
CA LEU A 64 -8.44 -5.68 -19.44
C LEU A 64 -8.78 -6.16 -20.85
N VAL A 65 -10.05 -6.51 -21.05
CA VAL A 65 -10.64 -6.71 -22.38
C VAL A 65 -11.70 -5.64 -22.61
N VAL A 66 -11.73 -5.07 -23.81
CA VAL A 66 -12.75 -4.11 -24.24
C VAL A 66 -13.68 -4.78 -25.25
N GLU A 67 -14.99 -4.68 -25.02
CA GLU A 67 -16.04 -5.11 -25.94
C GLU A 67 -16.74 -3.88 -26.54
N ALA A 68 -16.96 -3.88 -27.85
CA ALA A 68 -17.78 -2.88 -28.52
C ALA A 68 -18.48 -3.47 -29.75
N GLY A 69 -19.82 -3.38 -29.79
CA GLY A 69 -20.62 -3.84 -30.92
C GLY A 69 -20.47 -5.34 -31.23
N GLY A 70 -20.28 -6.17 -30.21
CA GLY A 70 -20.08 -7.62 -30.31
C GLY A 70 -18.65 -8.04 -30.65
N ARG A 71 -17.69 -7.11 -30.71
CA ARG A 71 -16.28 -7.40 -30.95
C ARG A 71 -15.47 -7.21 -29.68
N PHE A 72 -14.61 -8.20 -29.39
CA PHE A 72 -13.70 -8.17 -28.25
C PHE A 72 -12.29 -7.81 -28.71
N SER A 73 -11.58 -7.01 -27.92
CA SER A 73 -10.17 -6.75 -28.11
C SER A 73 -9.31 -7.95 -27.71
N ARG A 74 -8.03 -7.92 -28.06
CA ARG A 74 -7.03 -8.70 -27.32
C ARG A 74 -6.94 -8.16 -25.88
N PRO A 75 -6.61 -8.99 -24.89
CA PRO A 75 -6.37 -8.52 -23.55
C PRO A 75 -5.14 -7.61 -23.53
N ASP A 76 -5.21 -6.58 -22.70
CA ASP A 76 -4.04 -5.83 -22.25
C ASP A 76 -3.82 -6.08 -20.76
N TYR A 77 -2.56 -6.08 -20.32
CA TYR A 77 -2.20 -6.45 -18.96
C TYR A 77 -1.56 -5.29 -18.22
N VAL A 78 -1.86 -5.19 -16.92
CA VAL A 78 -1.20 -4.28 -15.99
C VAL A 78 -0.76 -5.07 -14.76
N THR A 79 0.46 -4.80 -14.31
CA THR A 79 1.05 -5.42 -13.12
C THR A 79 1.10 -4.40 -12.00
N VAL A 80 0.54 -4.78 -10.86
CA VAL A 80 0.68 -4.04 -9.61
C VAL A 80 1.56 -4.85 -8.68
N GLU A 81 2.72 -4.29 -8.34
CA GLU A 81 3.64 -4.87 -7.38
C GLU A 81 3.34 -4.29 -5.99
N ALA A 82 2.73 -5.09 -5.15
CA ALA A 82 2.52 -4.77 -3.74
C ALA A 82 3.73 -5.22 -2.92
N ARG A 83 4.29 -4.30 -2.14
CA ARG A 83 5.39 -4.61 -1.21
C ARG A 83 5.00 -4.20 0.19
N ARG A 84 5.67 -4.79 1.16
CA ARG A 84 5.72 -4.25 2.51
C ARG A 84 6.93 -3.32 2.62
N CYS A 85 6.88 -2.44 3.58
CA CYS A 85 8.05 -1.70 3.99
C CYS A 85 9.11 -2.64 4.60
N ALA A 86 10.35 -2.16 4.66
CA ALA A 86 11.38 -2.88 5.40
C ALA A 86 11.04 -2.84 6.90
N ASP A 87 11.41 -3.91 7.59
CA ASP A 87 11.53 -4.03 9.03
C ASP A 87 12.99 -4.43 9.24
N ALA A 88 13.87 -3.43 9.37
CA ALA A 88 15.32 -3.64 9.24
C ALA A 88 15.98 -4.06 10.56
N ASP A 89 15.36 -3.80 11.70
CA ASP A 89 15.81 -4.27 13.00
C ASP A 89 15.04 -5.50 13.54
N GLY A 90 13.92 -5.87 12.93
CA GLY A 90 13.20 -7.11 13.16
C GLY A 90 12.24 -7.08 14.33
N ASP A 91 11.72 -5.92 14.73
CA ASP A 91 10.76 -5.78 15.83
C ASP A 91 9.30 -6.00 15.42
N GLY A 92 9.05 -6.11 14.11
CA GLY A 92 7.73 -6.36 13.54
C GLY A 92 6.96 -5.10 13.16
N TYR A 93 7.56 -3.92 13.31
CA TYR A 93 7.05 -2.66 12.77
C TYR A 93 7.76 -2.32 11.46
N GLU A 94 7.00 -1.73 10.56
CA GLU A 94 7.50 -1.38 9.25
C GLU A 94 8.00 0.07 9.23
N SER A 95 9.07 0.34 8.48
CA SER A 95 9.68 1.66 8.34
C SER A 95 8.69 2.76 7.94
N SER A 96 8.64 3.85 8.71
CA SER A 96 7.89 5.06 8.38
C SER A 96 8.33 5.71 7.07
N ALA A 97 9.56 5.48 6.62
CA ALA A 97 10.11 6.04 5.39
C ALA A 97 9.34 5.62 4.12
N CYS A 98 8.56 4.54 4.19
CA CYS A 98 7.77 4.08 3.05
C CYS A 98 6.30 3.78 3.38
N GLY A 99 5.81 4.20 4.55
CA GLY A 99 4.40 4.12 4.94
C GLY A 99 4.08 3.13 6.07
N GLY A 100 5.08 2.57 6.75
CA GLY A 100 4.87 1.94 8.05
C GLY A 100 4.84 2.96 9.19
N ASP A 101 4.96 2.49 10.43
CA ASP A 101 4.78 3.31 11.64
C ASP A 101 6.07 3.44 12.48
N ASP A 102 7.17 2.79 12.10
CA ASP A 102 8.44 2.83 12.82
C ASP A 102 9.28 4.09 12.48
N CYS A 103 9.53 4.93 13.48
CA CYS A 103 10.28 6.17 13.37
C CYS A 103 11.82 5.99 13.34
N ASP A 104 12.36 4.85 13.80
CA ASP A 104 13.76 4.45 13.63
C ASP A 104 13.89 2.94 13.38
N ASP A 105 13.66 2.55 12.13
CA ASP A 105 13.79 1.19 11.56
C ASP A 105 15.21 0.57 11.66
N SER A 106 16.12 1.19 12.42
CA SER A 106 17.44 0.63 12.75
C SER A 106 17.58 0.25 14.23
N ALA A 107 16.55 0.48 15.04
CA ALA A 107 16.54 0.29 16.48
C ALA A 107 15.24 -0.36 16.97
N ALA A 108 15.25 -1.68 17.16
CA ALA A 108 14.11 -2.50 17.62
C ALA A 108 13.48 -2.14 19.00
N ALA A 109 13.97 -1.10 19.65
CA ALA A 109 13.41 -0.53 20.87
C ALA A 109 12.69 0.81 20.63
N VAL A 110 12.70 1.29 19.39
CA VAL A 110 12.09 2.52 18.92
C VAL A 110 11.00 2.11 17.93
N HIS A 111 9.76 2.05 18.39
CA HIS A 111 8.63 1.61 17.58
C HIS A 111 7.31 2.03 18.24
N PRO A 112 6.19 2.04 17.50
CA PRO A 112 4.87 2.37 18.04
C PRO A 112 4.54 1.64 19.36
N GLY A 113 4.39 2.42 20.42
CA GLY A 113 4.07 1.95 21.77
C GLY A 113 5.21 1.25 22.52
N ALA A 114 6.47 1.48 22.12
CA ALA A 114 7.62 1.08 22.93
C ALA A 114 7.65 1.83 24.27
N PRO A 115 8.37 1.35 25.30
CA PRO A 115 8.53 2.11 26.54
C PRO A 115 9.42 3.34 26.33
N GLU A 116 8.88 4.51 26.68
CA GLU A 116 9.62 5.77 26.65
C GLU A 116 10.85 5.78 27.57
N ALA A 117 12.00 6.14 27.01
CA ALA A 117 13.17 6.52 27.77
C ALA A 117 13.17 8.04 27.89
N CYS A 118 12.65 8.53 29.02
CA CYS A 118 12.46 9.96 29.30
C CYS A 118 13.73 10.83 29.41
N THR A 119 14.86 10.29 28.97
CA THR A 119 16.12 10.98 28.77
C THR A 119 16.78 10.38 27.54
N GLY A 120 17.22 11.22 26.61
CA GLY A 120 18.00 10.74 25.47
C GLY A 120 17.75 11.51 24.19
N GLY A 121 16.65 12.25 24.13
CA GLY A 121 16.27 13.03 22.96
C GLY A 121 15.71 12.17 21.83
N VAL A 122 15.26 10.95 22.13
CA VAL A 122 14.65 10.00 21.20
C VAL A 122 13.16 9.89 21.55
N ASP A 123 12.35 9.64 20.53
CA ASP A 123 10.93 9.29 20.61
C ASP A 123 10.90 7.77 20.48
N GLU A 124 10.87 7.03 21.59
CA GLU A 124 10.95 5.57 21.55
C GLU A 124 9.62 4.96 21.11
N ASP A 125 8.51 5.57 21.49
CA ASP A 125 7.18 5.04 21.22
C ASP A 125 6.55 5.53 19.90
N CYS A 126 7.27 6.39 19.17
CA CYS A 126 6.93 6.98 17.88
C CYS A 126 5.60 7.77 17.89
N ASP A 127 5.20 8.37 19.02
CA ASP A 127 3.99 9.20 19.09
C ASP A 127 4.19 10.67 18.64
N GLY A 128 5.44 11.05 18.36
CA GLY A 128 5.86 12.37 17.93
C GLY A 128 6.28 13.29 19.09
N ARG A 129 6.48 12.75 20.28
CA ARG A 129 6.98 13.47 21.46
C ARG A 129 8.31 12.85 21.90
N VAL A 130 9.07 13.62 22.66
CA VAL A 130 10.42 13.25 23.08
C VAL A 130 10.59 13.63 24.52
N ASP A 131 11.15 12.73 25.33
CA ASP A 131 11.52 12.96 26.72
C ASP A 131 10.40 13.70 27.49
N CYS A 132 10.68 14.91 28.00
CA CYS A 132 9.80 15.70 28.83
C CYS A 132 8.63 16.37 28.09
N GLU A 133 8.63 16.32 26.76
CA GLU A 133 7.47 16.73 25.95
C GLU A 133 6.48 15.58 25.78
N ASP A 134 6.87 14.38 26.21
CA ASP A 134 6.07 13.17 26.25
C ASP A 134 5.14 13.10 27.48
N ALA A 135 3.91 12.66 27.25
CA ALA A 135 2.94 12.42 28.31
C ALA A 135 3.29 11.17 29.14
N ASP A 136 3.98 10.19 28.56
CA ASP A 136 4.40 8.96 29.21
C ASP A 136 5.59 9.20 30.15
N CYS A 137 6.25 10.34 30.01
CA CYS A 137 7.33 10.83 30.88
C CYS A 137 6.89 11.73 32.02
N VAL A 138 5.58 11.88 32.26
CA VAL A 138 5.10 12.70 33.38
C VAL A 138 5.51 12.08 34.72
N GLY A 139 6.33 12.82 35.48
CA GLY A 139 6.73 12.44 36.83
C GLY A 139 8.02 11.61 36.92
N VAL A 140 8.77 11.47 35.83
CA VAL A 140 10.13 10.93 35.84
C VAL A 140 11.15 11.98 36.28
N ASP A 141 12.15 11.56 37.07
CA ASP A 141 13.22 12.44 37.55
C ASP A 141 14.09 12.91 36.36
N GLY A 142 13.89 14.16 35.92
CA GLY A 142 14.55 14.74 34.74
C GLY A 142 13.65 15.72 33.99
N CYS A 143 12.34 15.55 34.13
CA CYS A 143 11.32 16.42 33.55
C CYS A 143 10.73 17.29 34.66
N ALA A 144 11.35 18.46 34.85
CA ALA A 144 11.07 19.41 35.93
C ALA A 144 9.99 20.45 35.58
#